data_AF-A0A2S2DM50-F1
#
_entry.id   AF-A0A2S2DM50-F1
#
_cell.length_a   1.000
_cell.length_b   1.000
_cell.length_c   1.000
_cell.angle_alpha   90.00
_cell.angle_beta   90.00
_cell.angle_gamma   90.00
#
_symmetry.space_group_name_H-M   'P 1'
#
loop_
_entity.id
_entity.type
_entity.pdbx_description
1 polymer ?
#
loop_
_entity_poly.entity_id
_entity_poly.type
_entity_poly.pdbx_seq_one_letter_code
_entity_poly.pdbx_strand_id
1 'polypeptide(L)'
;MTIKFLLQSPDHNETTQEFQTLLASAKDGRLYILTGSVSSYDGVASELASAISWAANQANREIVLLIGIFADTKGKYTASLDQVVTKVGNLFVKTINALRSNSNTGIAINVQFVAVRKWHAKAIGLSGRGKDFLNTDFSIFGSTNFTEPARHGDNCEFDTCIINDDQDGAGPLIRMFATKLRTLIHHGFQHNREPAFAHRVVQIITQNLSNVTISPQTGQSCYQLGF
;
A
#
# COMPACT_ATOMS: atom_id res chain seq x y z
N MET A 1 11.77 3.20 -21.10
CA MET A 1 11.40 2.17 -20.11
C MET A 1 12.69 1.69 -19.47
N THR A 2 12.70 1.66 -18.14
CA THR A 2 13.87 1.26 -17.35
C THR A 2 13.50 0.07 -16.47
N ILE A 3 14.37 -0.94 -16.41
CA ILE A 3 14.25 -2.06 -15.49
C ILE A 3 15.42 -1.97 -14.50
N LYS A 4 15.12 -2.00 -13.21
CA LYS A 4 16.12 -2.06 -12.14
C LYS A 4 15.92 -3.33 -11.33
N PHE A 5 17.01 -3.90 -10.85
CA PHE A 5 17.01 -4.95 -9.84
C PHE A 5 17.41 -4.30 -8.53
N LEU A 6 16.58 -4.46 -7.51
CA LEU A 6 16.69 -3.76 -6.24
C LEU A 6 17.02 -4.77 -5.16
N LEU A 7 18.09 -4.52 -4.43
CA LEU A 7 18.50 -5.28 -3.27
C LEU A 7 18.00 -4.59 -1.99
N GLN A 8 17.41 -5.38 -1.12
CA GLN A 8 16.98 -4.93 0.19
C GLN A 8 17.55 -5.91 1.24
N SER A 9 18.39 -5.41 2.13
CA SER A 9 19.14 -6.17 3.15
C SER A 9 19.52 -5.25 4.32
N PRO A 10 20.18 -5.74 5.39
CA PRO A 10 20.67 -4.87 6.47
C PRO A 10 21.48 -3.65 5.99
N ASP A 11 22.29 -3.86 4.96
CA ASP A 11 23.24 -2.87 4.45
C ASP A 11 22.75 -2.16 3.18
N HIS A 12 21.61 -2.58 2.62
CA HIS A 12 21.06 -2.05 1.35
C HIS A 12 19.56 -1.80 1.48
N ASN A 13 19.09 -0.64 1.06
CA ASN A 13 17.68 -0.25 1.17
C ASN A 13 17.10 0.21 -0.18
N GLU A 14 17.56 -0.37 -1.28
CA GLU A 14 17.28 0.10 -2.64
C GLU A 14 15.78 0.04 -2.94
N THR A 15 15.06 -1.00 -2.51
CA THR A 15 13.60 -1.08 -2.71
C THR A 15 12.87 0.06 -1.99
N THR A 16 13.30 0.41 -0.79
CA THR A 16 12.73 1.51 -0.02
C THR A 16 13.03 2.86 -0.67
N GLN A 17 14.30 3.09 -1.02
CA GLN A 17 14.75 4.34 -1.64
C GLN A 17 14.12 4.58 -3.01
N GLU A 18 14.09 3.55 -3.85
CA GLU A 18 13.51 3.64 -5.20
C GLU A 18 11.99 3.89 -5.11
N PHE A 19 11.29 3.20 -4.20
CA PHE A 19 9.88 3.46 -3.96
C PHE A 19 9.61 4.93 -3.58
N GLN A 20 10.36 5.48 -2.62
CA GLN A 20 10.21 6.86 -2.19
C GLN A 20 10.53 7.85 -3.32
N THR A 21 11.59 7.59 -4.09
CA THR A 21 12.00 8.41 -5.23
C THR A 21 10.91 8.46 -6.31
N LEU A 22 10.38 7.30 -6.68
CA LEU A 22 9.34 7.19 -7.69
C LEU A 22 8.04 7.85 -7.21
N LEU A 23 7.66 7.64 -5.95
CA LEU A 23 6.47 8.25 -5.35
C LEU A 23 6.56 9.78 -5.29
N ALA A 24 7.75 10.34 -5.04
CA ALA A 24 7.94 11.80 -5.04
C ALA A 24 7.71 12.42 -6.43
N SER A 25 7.98 11.68 -7.51
CA SER A 25 7.74 12.12 -8.89
C SER A 25 6.31 11.93 -9.38
N ALA A 26 5.54 11.07 -8.70
CA ALA A 26 4.18 10.69 -9.07
C ALA A 26 3.19 11.85 -8.88
N LYS A 27 2.52 12.26 -9.96
CA LYS A 27 1.62 13.42 -9.95
C LYS A 27 0.19 13.07 -9.56
N ASP A 28 -0.31 11.90 -9.94
CA ASP A 28 -1.68 11.47 -9.71
C ASP A 28 -1.78 9.95 -9.78
N GLY A 29 -2.97 9.41 -9.47
CA GLY A 29 -3.26 8.00 -9.64
C GLY A 29 -3.51 7.24 -8.35
N ARG A 30 -3.37 5.92 -8.41
CA ARG A 30 -3.67 5.03 -7.30
C ARG A 30 -2.46 4.15 -7.01
N LEU A 31 -1.92 4.32 -5.81
CA LEU A 31 -0.81 3.54 -5.29
C LEU A 31 -1.36 2.26 -4.67
N TYR A 32 -0.99 1.13 -5.25
CA TYR A 32 -1.28 -0.18 -4.70
C TYR A 32 -0.08 -0.68 -3.93
N ILE A 33 -0.32 -1.02 -2.67
CA ILE A 33 0.64 -1.69 -1.80
C ILE A 33 0.07 -3.07 -1.56
N LEU A 34 0.67 -4.07 -2.21
CA LEU A 34 0.28 -5.47 -2.10
C LEU A 34 1.32 -6.18 -1.25
N THR A 35 0.88 -6.81 -0.17
CA THR A 35 1.81 -7.49 0.75
C THR A 35 1.21 -8.75 1.32
N GLY A 36 2.05 -9.76 1.56
CA GLY A 36 1.63 -10.95 2.28
C GLY A 36 1.48 -10.66 3.78
N SER A 37 2.40 -9.87 4.34
CA SER A 37 2.44 -9.54 5.77
C SER A 37 2.66 -8.04 5.99
N VAL A 38 2.33 -7.57 7.17
CA VAL A 38 2.50 -6.17 7.58
C VAL A 38 2.96 -6.10 9.02
N SER A 39 3.72 -5.06 9.37
CA SER A 39 4.10 -4.77 10.75
C SER A 39 3.92 -3.29 11.08
N SER A 40 3.73 -2.98 12.37
CA SER A 40 3.53 -1.62 12.87
C SER A 40 4.79 -1.04 13.53
N TYR A 41 5.98 -1.32 13.00
CA TYR A 41 7.24 -0.75 13.47
C TYR A 41 7.48 0.61 12.82
N ASP A 42 8.41 1.38 13.41
CA ASP A 42 8.57 2.80 13.10
C ASP A 42 9.23 3.01 11.72
N GLY A 43 10.12 2.11 11.27
CA GLY A 43 10.67 2.14 9.91
C GLY A 43 9.57 2.04 8.86
N VAL A 44 8.73 0.99 8.97
CA VAL A 44 7.58 0.81 8.07
C VAL A 44 6.58 1.97 8.15
N ALA A 45 6.36 2.54 9.34
CA ALA A 45 5.50 3.70 9.50
C ALA A 45 6.07 4.94 8.79
N SER A 46 7.38 5.19 8.89
CA SER A 46 8.06 6.28 8.21
C SER A 46 7.95 6.16 6.69
N GLU A 47 8.09 4.94 6.17
CA GLU A 47 7.91 4.68 4.75
C GLU A 47 6.46 4.93 4.29
N LEU A 48 5.48 4.43 5.05
CA LEU A 48 4.06 4.67 4.78
C LEU A 48 3.71 6.17 4.88
N ALA A 49 4.42 6.94 5.71
CA ALA A 49 4.21 8.38 5.87
C ALA A 49 4.40 9.13 4.54
N SER A 50 5.36 8.68 3.72
CA SER A 50 5.58 9.24 2.38
C SER A 50 4.39 8.97 1.46
N ALA A 51 3.85 7.74 1.47
CA ALA A 51 2.64 7.37 0.72
C ALA A 51 1.41 8.17 1.17
N ILE A 52 1.21 8.29 2.48
CA ILE A 52 0.09 9.05 3.05
C ILE A 52 0.20 10.54 2.68
N SER A 53 1.39 11.12 2.79
CA SER A 53 1.62 12.51 2.40
C SER A 53 1.35 12.73 0.91
N TRP A 54 1.85 11.81 0.07
CA TRP A 54 1.56 11.83 -1.36
C TRP A 54 0.05 11.81 -1.65
N ALA A 55 -0.69 10.93 -0.99
CA ALA A 55 -2.14 10.78 -1.18
C ALA A 55 -2.94 11.98 -0.64
N ALA A 56 -2.51 12.57 0.46
CA ALA A 56 -3.17 13.73 1.06
C ALA A 56 -3.01 15.02 0.24
N ASN A 57 -1.95 15.11 -0.56
CA ASN A 57 -1.65 16.33 -1.32
C ASN A 57 -2.65 16.63 -2.45
N GLN A 58 -3.38 15.64 -2.99
CA GLN A 58 -4.35 15.85 -4.07
C GLN A 58 -5.52 14.87 -4.01
N ALA A 59 -6.73 15.35 -4.27
CA ALA A 59 -7.96 14.56 -4.17
C ALA A 59 -8.07 13.39 -5.16
N ASN A 60 -7.34 13.43 -6.28
CA ASN A 60 -7.30 12.38 -7.29
C ASN A 60 -6.26 11.29 -6.99
N ARG A 61 -5.60 11.33 -5.81
CA ARG A 61 -4.65 10.33 -5.37
C ARG A 61 -5.30 9.38 -4.37
N GLU A 62 -4.88 8.12 -4.38
CA GLU A 62 -5.45 7.10 -3.51
C GLU A 62 -4.42 6.02 -3.18
N ILE A 63 -4.47 5.50 -1.96
CA ILE A 63 -3.72 4.30 -1.56
C ILE A 63 -4.69 3.12 -1.49
N VAL A 64 -4.32 1.98 -2.08
CA VAL A 64 -5.03 0.72 -1.90
C VAL A 64 -4.06 -0.28 -1.29
N LEU A 65 -4.33 -0.64 -0.04
CA LEU A 65 -3.52 -1.58 0.72
C LEU A 65 -4.20 -2.96 0.70
N LEU A 66 -3.63 -3.90 -0.07
CA LEU A 66 -4.05 -5.31 -0.10
C LEU A 66 -3.11 -6.16 0.75
N ILE A 67 -3.67 -6.87 1.72
CA ILE A 67 -2.89 -7.64 2.70
C ILE A 67 -3.35 -9.09 2.76
N GLY A 68 -2.40 -10.00 2.92
CA GLY A 68 -2.64 -11.41 3.18
C GLY A 68 -3.18 -11.72 4.57
N ILE A 69 -4.17 -12.62 4.62
CA ILE A 69 -4.57 -13.31 5.85
C ILE A 69 -4.35 -14.80 5.64
N PHE A 70 -3.60 -15.40 6.56
CA PHE A 70 -3.28 -16.82 6.53
C PHE A 70 -3.99 -17.53 7.67
N ALA A 71 -4.37 -18.78 7.49
CA ALA A 71 -4.88 -19.57 8.59
C ALA A 71 -3.79 -19.69 9.68
N ASP A 72 -4.19 -19.62 10.95
CA ASP A 72 -3.29 -19.97 12.05
C ASP A 72 -2.90 -21.47 12.01
N THR A 73 -2.04 -21.90 12.93
CA THR A 73 -1.61 -23.31 13.04
C THR A 73 -2.77 -24.29 13.31
N LYS A 74 -3.95 -23.78 13.68
CA LYS A 74 -5.19 -24.53 13.92
C LYS A 74 -6.17 -24.41 12.74
N GLY A 75 -5.75 -23.83 11.61
CA GLY A 75 -6.57 -23.67 10.42
C GLY A 75 -7.56 -22.49 10.46
N LYS A 76 -7.52 -21.64 11.50
CA LYS A 76 -8.50 -20.56 11.71
C LYS A 76 -8.02 -19.24 11.14
N TYR A 77 -8.83 -18.63 10.28
CA TYR A 77 -8.57 -17.31 9.71
C TYR A 77 -8.91 -16.17 10.67
N THR A 78 -9.87 -16.34 11.58
CA THR A 78 -10.35 -15.24 12.44
C THR A 78 -9.26 -14.69 13.37
N ALA A 79 -8.48 -15.55 14.03
CA ALA A 79 -7.40 -15.11 14.91
C ALA A 79 -6.30 -14.37 14.12
N SER A 80 -5.98 -14.86 12.92
CA SER A 80 -5.04 -14.17 12.01
C SER A 80 -5.59 -12.83 11.50
N LEU A 81 -6.88 -12.79 11.14
CA LEU A 81 -7.57 -11.57 10.75
C LEU A 81 -7.48 -10.51 11.85
N ASP A 82 -7.75 -10.88 13.11
CA ASP A 82 -7.67 -9.97 14.26
C ASP A 82 -6.25 -9.40 14.44
N GLN A 83 -5.24 -10.25 14.30
CA GLN A 83 -3.83 -9.84 14.35
C GLN A 83 -3.48 -8.87 13.21
N VAL A 84 -3.89 -9.18 11.97
CA VAL A 84 -3.61 -8.33 10.81
C VAL A 84 -4.35 -6.99 10.94
N VAL A 85 -5.63 -6.98 11.33
CA VAL A 85 -6.40 -5.76 11.61
C VAL A 85 -5.67 -4.89 12.62
N THR A 86 -5.21 -5.47 13.73
CA THR A 86 -4.49 -4.74 14.78
C THR A 86 -3.19 -4.14 14.28
N LYS A 87 -2.38 -4.92 13.55
CA LYS A 87 -1.10 -4.46 12.99
C LYS A 87 -1.30 -3.31 12.01
N VAL A 88 -2.30 -3.39 11.13
CA VAL A 88 -2.57 -2.32 10.15
C VAL A 88 -3.11 -1.07 10.82
N GLY A 89 -4.07 -1.22 11.74
CA GLY A 89 -4.59 -0.09 12.52
C GLY A 89 -3.47 0.64 13.25
N ASN A 90 -2.62 -0.08 13.98
CA ASN A 90 -1.49 0.50 14.72
C ASN A 90 -0.44 1.13 13.80
N LEU A 91 -0.17 0.54 12.63
CA LEU A 91 0.73 1.12 11.63
C LEU A 91 0.22 2.49 11.18
N PHE A 92 -1.07 2.62 10.84
CA PHE A 92 -1.66 3.89 10.45
C PHE A 92 -1.70 4.91 11.59
N VAL A 93 -2.01 4.48 12.81
CA VAL A 93 -1.95 5.33 14.00
C VAL A 93 -0.57 5.96 14.19
N LYS A 94 0.48 5.13 14.15
CA LYS A 94 1.87 5.58 14.25
C LYS A 94 2.23 6.54 13.12
N THR A 95 1.88 6.17 11.89
CA THR A 95 2.20 6.98 10.70
C THR A 95 1.56 8.36 10.77
N ILE A 96 0.27 8.44 11.12
CA ILE A 96 -0.44 9.73 11.21
C ILE A 96 0.10 10.57 12.38
N ASN A 97 0.41 9.97 13.52
CA ASN A 97 1.03 10.71 14.63
C ASN A 97 2.39 11.30 14.24
N ALA A 98 3.22 10.55 13.52
CA ALA A 98 4.51 11.05 13.02
C ALA A 98 4.35 12.18 11.98
N LEU A 99 3.28 12.19 11.20
CA LEU A 99 2.99 13.29 10.27
C LEU A 99 2.45 14.54 10.99
N ARG A 100 1.63 14.35 12.03
CA ARG A 100 1.08 15.45 12.86
C ARG A 100 2.13 16.15 13.71
N SER A 101 3.13 15.43 14.23
CA SER A 101 4.24 16.08 14.93
C SER A 101 4.99 17.10 14.05
N ASN A 102 4.84 16.99 12.73
CA ASN A 102 5.46 17.86 11.73
C ASN A 102 4.48 18.86 11.08
N SER A 103 3.17 18.84 11.42
CA SER A 103 2.18 19.78 10.88
C SER A 103 0.93 19.90 11.76
N ASN A 104 0.45 21.13 11.99
CA ASN A 104 -0.77 21.40 12.79
C ASN A 104 -2.09 21.26 11.99
N THR A 105 -2.03 20.82 10.73
CA THR A 105 -3.19 20.70 9.85
C THR A 105 -3.75 19.28 9.83
N GLY A 106 -5.07 19.16 9.79
CA GLY A 106 -5.74 17.87 9.60
C GLY A 106 -5.30 17.21 8.31
N ILE A 107 -5.08 15.89 8.34
CA ILE A 107 -4.64 15.10 7.20
C ILE A 107 -5.86 14.34 6.65
N ALA A 108 -6.33 14.72 5.47
CA ALA A 108 -7.36 13.98 4.73
C ALA A 108 -6.69 12.95 3.83
N ILE A 109 -6.99 11.67 4.01
CA ILE A 109 -6.30 10.57 3.30
C ILE A 109 -7.33 9.72 2.57
N ASN A 110 -7.14 9.57 1.27
CA ASN A 110 -7.90 8.63 0.47
C ASN A 110 -7.23 7.25 0.49
N VAL A 111 -7.73 6.33 1.31
CA VAL A 111 -7.16 4.99 1.48
C VAL A 111 -8.24 3.90 1.47
N GLN A 112 -7.94 2.79 0.79
CA GLN A 112 -8.71 1.56 0.85
C GLN A 112 -7.93 0.46 1.56
N PHE A 113 -8.59 -0.21 2.51
CA PHE A 113 -8.07 -1.38 3.19
C PHE A 113 -8.74 -2.63 2.66
N VAL A 114 -7.93 -3.59 2.21
CA VAL A 114 -8.42 -4.84 1.65
C VAL A 114 -7.59 -5.96 2.24
N ALA A 115 -8.27 -6.98 2.76
CA ALA A 115 -7.61 -8.21 3.14
C ALA A 115 -8.13 -9.40 2.35
N VAL A 116 -7.21 -10.27 1.98
CA VAL A 116 -7.43 -11.40 1.08
C VAL A 116 -6.85 -12.66 1.71
N ARG A 117 -7.68 -13.69 1.86
CA ARG A 117 -7.22 -15.00 2.36
C ARG A 117 -6.17 -15.59 1.41
N LYS A 118 -5.11 -16.16 1.99
CA LYS A 118 -4.00 -16.83 1.27
C LYS A 118 -3.28 -15.93 0.26
N TRP A 119 -3.33 -14.61 0.42
CA TRP A 119 -2.61 -13.68 -0.46
C TRP A 119 -1.15 -13.56 -0.03
N HIS A 120 -0.23 -13.93 -0.93
CA HIS A 120 1.21 -13.88 -0.68
C HIS A 120 1.99 -13.05 -1.72
N ALA A 121 1.28 -12.40 -2.65
CA ALA A 121 1.90 -11.53 -3.64
C ALA A 121 2.41 -10.25 -2.98
N LYS A 122 3.56 -9.78 -3.47
CA LYS A 122 4.27 -8.63 -2.94
C LYS A 122 4.63 -7.73 -4.10
N ALA A 123 4.02 -6.56 -4.13
CA ALA A 123 4.24 -5.58 -5.16
C ALA A 123 3.83 -4.21 -4.66
N ILE A 124 4.52 -3.19 -5.13
CA ILE A 124 4.12 -1.81 -5.06
C ILE A 124 3.90 -1.35 -6.50
N GLY A 125 2.72 -0.86 -6.82
CA GLY A 125 2.41 -0.45 -8.18
C GLY A 125 1.61 0.84 -8.17
N LEU A 126 2.03 1.82 -8.96
CA LEU A 126 1.26 3.04 -9.16
C LEU A 126 0.57 2.96 -10.51
N SER A 127 -0.76 2.78 -10.51
CA SER A 127 -1.52 3.15 -11.70
C SER A 127 -1.44 4.67 -11.78
N GLY A 128 -0.83 5.24 -12.81
CA GLY A 128 -0.81 6.70 -13.03
C GLY A 128 -2.21 7.26 -13.26
N ARG A 129 -2.46 8.06 -14.31
CA ARG A 129 -3.79 8.70 -14.48
C ARG A 129 -4.91 7.67 -14.66
N GLY A 130 -5.80 7.54 -13.67
CA GLY A 130 -7.04 6.74 -13.73
C GLY A 130 -7.09 5.56 -12.76
N LYS A 131 -8.18 4.77 -12.82
CA LYS A 131 -8.46 3.66 -11.87
C LYS A 131 -8.07 2.27 -12.38
N ASP A 132 -7.67 2.17 -13.65
CA ASP A 132 -7.61 0.89 -14.38
C ASP A 132 -6.19 0.37 -14.63
N PHE A 133 -5.14 0.96 -14.03
CA PHE A 133 -3.72 0.60 -14.26
C PHE A 133 -3.21 0.69 -15.70
N LEU A 134 -4.01 1.22 -16.63
CA LEU A 134 -3.64 1.31 -18.04
C LEU A 134 -2.44 2.25 -18.29
N ASN A 135 -2.27 3.25 -17.44
CA ASN A 135 -1.15 4.20 -17.45
C ASN A 135 -0.24 3.97 -16.24
N THR A 136 0.27 2.76 -16.03
CA THR A 136 1.14 2.48 -14.87
C THR A 136 2.46 3.26 -15.03
N ASP A 137 2.78 4.09 -14.04
CA ASP A 137 4.01 4.91 -14.04
C ASP A 137 5.21 4.05 -13.63
N PHE A 138 5.03 3.23 -12.60
CA PHE A 138 6.03 2.26 -12.17
C PHE A 138 5.41 1.06 -11.46
N SER A 139 6.17 -0.02 -11.38
CA SER A 139 5.92 -1.09 -10.43
C SER A 139 7.21 -1.69 -9.90
N ILE A 140 7.20 -2.01 -8.61
CA ILE A 140 8.19 -2.79 -7.89
C ILE A 140 7.51 -4.10 -7.50
N PHE A 141 8.11 -5.26 -7.78
CA PHE A 141 7.58 -6.55 -7.37
C PHE A 141 8.71 -7.52 -7.04
N GLY A 142 8.47 -8.42 -6.09
CA GLY A 142 9.50 -9.36 -5.67
C GLY A 142 9.17 -10.05 -4.35
N SER A 143 10.17 -10.16 -3.48
CA SER A 143 10.05 -10.89 -2.21
C SER A 143 9.74 -10.01 -1.01
N THR A 144 9.85 -8.69 -1.14
CA THR A 144 9.79 -7.75 -0.02
C THR A 144 8.37 -7.51 0.49
N ASN A 145 8.09 -7.92 1.74
CA ASN A 145 6.84 -7.55 2.42
C ASN A 145 6.91 -6.13 2.99
N PHE A 146 5.76 -5.54 3.29
CA PHE A 146 5.64 -4.28 4.02
C PHE A 146 5.82 -4.49 5.55
N THR A 147 6.95 -5.08 5.93
CA THR A 147 7.29 -5.47 7.31
C THR A 147 8.70 -5.03 7.68
N GLU A 148 8.96 -4.75 8.97
CA GLU A 148 10.28 -4.31 9.45
C GLU A 148 11.42 -5.23 9.04
N PRO A 149 11.35 -6.56 9.21
CA PRO A 149 12.47 -7.44 8.83
C PRO A 149 12.80 -7.37 7.33
N ALA A 150 11.79 -7.13 6.49
CA ALA A 150 11.93 -7.09 5.04
C ALA A 150 12.32 -5.71 4.50
N ARG A 151 11.88 -4.60 5.14
CA ARG A 151 12.13 -3.23 4.67
C ARG A 151 13.33 -2.56 5.35
N HIS A 152 13.60 -2.92 6.59
CA HIS A 152 14.53 -2.19 7.47
C HIS A 152 15.32 -3.09 8.43
N GLY A 153 15.23 -4.41 8.27
CA GLY A 153 15.83 -5.37 9.19
C GLY A 153 16.66 -6.42 8.46
N ASP A 154 16.67 -7.62 9.03
CA ASP A 154 17.71 -8.61 8.74
C ASP A 154 17.45 -9.50 7.53
N ASN A 155 16.31 -9.35 6.83
CA ASN A 155 16.04 -10.17 5.66
C ASN A 155 16.85 -9.69 4.45
N CYS A 156 17.30 -10.65 3.64
CA CYS A 156 17.75 -10.39 2.28
C CYS A 156 16.58 -10.60 1.32
N GLU A 157 16.16 -9.53 0.66
CA GLU A 157 15.05 -9.48 -0.27
C GLU A 157 15.53 -8.98 -1.64
N PHE A 158 14.82 -9.36 -2.69
CA PHE A 158 15.14 -8.99 -4.06
C PHE A 158 13.86 -8.61 -4.81
N ASP A 159 13.89 -7.43 -5.42
CA ASP A 159 12.78 -6.91 -6.20
C ASP A 159 13.21 -6.51 -7.61
N THR A 160 12.26 -6.53 -8.52
CA THR A 160 12.39 -5.95 -9.85
C THR A 160 11.51 -4.70 -9.91
N CYS A 161 12.10 -3.60 -10.35
CA CYS A 161 11.40 -2.35 -10.63
C CYS A 161 11.32 -2.11 -12.12
N ILE A 162 10.13 -1.77 -12.61
CA ILE A 162 9.86 -1.40 -14.00
C ILE A 162 9.31 0.02 -13.98
N ILE A 163 9.97 0.93 -14.68
CA ILE A 163 9.63 2.35 -14.77
C ILE A 163 9.22 2.68 -16.19
N ASN A 164 8.08 3.34 -16.33
CA ASN A 164 7.61 3.84 -17.60
C ASN A 164 8.18 5.24 -17.89
N ASP A 165 9.22 5.29 -18.72
CA ASP A 165 9.83 6.57 -19.13
C ASP A 165 9.08 7.25 -20.30
N ASP A 166 8.06 6.60 -20.85
CA ASP A 166 7.34 7.06 -22.03
C ASP A 166 6.19 8.00 -21.65
N GLN A 167 6.23 9.23 -22.17
CA GLN A 167 5.23 10.27 -21.93
C GLN A 167 3.94 10.07 -22.74
N ASP A 168 4.00 9.27 -23.81
CA ASP A 168 2.88 9.01 -24.72
C ASP A 168 2.05 7.78 -24.29
N GLY A 169 2.50 7.05 -23.27
CA GLY A 169 1.76 5.97 -22.62
C GLY A 169 2.64 4.84 -22.09
N ALA A 170 2.06 3.93 -21.30
CA ALA A 170 2.77 2.79 -20.73
C ALA A 170 3.35 1.88 -21.82
N GLY A 171 4.65 1.55 -21.86
CA GLY A 171 5.20 0.62 -22.87
C GLY A 171 4.66 -0.83 -22.79
N PRO A 172 4.89 -1.70 -23.80
CA PRO A 172 4.28 -3.05 -23.88
C PRO A 172 4.50 -3.94 -22.64
N LEU A 173 5.72 -3.96 -22.07
CA LEU A 173 6.06 -4.80 -20.93
C LEU A 173 5.32 -4.37 -19.65
N ILE A 174 5.37 -3.08 -19.31
CA ILE A 174 4.68 -2.59 -18.10
C ILE A 174 3.16 -2.66 -18.26
N ARG A 175 2.61 -2.50 -19.47
CA ARG A 175 1.19 -2.77 -19.76
C ARG A 175 0.82 -4.23 -19.51
N MET A 176 1.62 -5.18 -19.99
CA MET A 176 1.38 -6.60 -19.79
C MET A 176 1.44 -6.96 -18.30
N PHE A 177 2.46 -6.47 -17.61
CA PHE A 177 2.61 -6.63 -16.16
C PHE A 177 1.41 -6.05 -15.41
N ALA A 178 1.04 -4.80 -15.68
CA ALA A 178 -0.09 -4.11 -15.06
C ALA A 178 -1.41 -4.84 -15.30
N THR A 179 -1.61 -5.40 -16.50
CA THR A 179 -2.79 -6.22 -16.82
C THR A 179 -2.84 -7.49 -15.96
N LYS A 180 -1.72 -8.21 -15.81
CA LYS A 180 -1.67 -9.42 -14.97
C LYS A 180 -1.85 -9.09 -13.49
N LEU A 181 -1.23 -8.02 -13.01
CA LEU A 181 -1.39 -7.55 -11.63
C LEU A 181 -2.84 -7.17 -11.36
N ARG A 182 -3.48 -6.45 -12.28
CA ARG A 182 -4.91 -6.11 -12.21
C ARG A 182 -5.77 -7.37 -12.12
N THR A 183 -5.55 -8.37 -12.97
CA THR A 183 -6.28 -9.64 -12.92
C THR A 183 -6.14 -10.31 -11.56
N LEU A 184 -4.91 -10.36 -11.02
CA LEU A 184 -4.65 -10.94 -9.70
C LEU A 184 -5.37 -10.18 -8.58
N ILE A 185 -5.33 -8.84 -8.61
CA ILE A 185 -6.06 -7.98 -7.67
C ILE A 185 -7.57 -8.26 -7.75
N HIS A 186 -8.15 -8.29 -8.96
CA HIS A 186 -9.59 -8.57 -9.14
C HIS A 186 -9.97 -9.93 -8.57
N HIS A 187 -9.16 -10.96 -8.81
CA HIS A 187 -9.37 -12.28 -8.23
C HIS A 187 -9.32 -12.26 -6.70
N GLY A 188 -8.36 -11.51 -6.11
CA GLY A 188 -8.29 -11.31 -4.67
C GLY A 188 -9.54 -10.65 -4.08
N PHE A 189 -10.10 -9.66 -4.78
CA PHE A 189 -11.33 -8.96 -4.36
C PHE A 189 -12.58 -9.85 -4.44
N GLN A 190 -12.67 -10.73 -5.43
CA GLN A 190 -13.88 -11.51 -5.70
C GLN A 190 -13.99 -12.79 -4.88
N HIS A 191 -12.89 -13.51 -4.67
CA HIS A 191 -12.98 -14.90 -4.18
C HIS A 191 -12.61 -15.08 -2.71
N ASN A 192 -11.73 -14.24 -2.18
CA ASN A 192 -11.09 -14.49 -0.88
C ASN A 192 -11.08 -13.28 0.05
N ARG A 193 -11.87 -12.25 -0.28
CA ARG A 193 -11.92 -11.00 0.48
C ARG A 193 -12.53 -11.21 1.87
N GLU A 194 -11.99 -10.50 2.87
CA GLU A 194 -12.61 -10.35 4.19
C GLU A 194 -13.39 -9.02 4.27
N PRO A 195 -14.73 -9.01 4.18
CA PRO A 195 -15.50 -7.78 4.04
C PRO A 195 -15.43 -6.85 5.26
N ALA A 196 -15.34 -7.42 6.46
CA ALA A 196 -15.28 -6.65 7.72
C ALA A 196 -13.92 -5.98 7.97
N PHE A 197 -12.88 -6.36 7.22
CA PHE A 197 -11.51 -5.92 7.48
C PHE A 197 -11.35 -4.40 7.52
N ALA A 198 -11.83 -3.71 6.47
CA ALA A 198 -11.67 -2.27 6.33
C ALA A 198 -12.30 -1.51 7.50
N HIS A 199 -13.54 -1.86 7.83
CA HIS A 199 -14.28 -1.24 8.93
C HIS A 199 -13.53 -1.41 10.26
N ARG A 200 -13.02 -2.62 10.55
CA ARG A 200 -12.30 -2.90 11.79
C ARG A 200 -10.97 -2.16 11.90
N VAL A 201 -10.25 -2.02 10.80
CA VAL A 201 -9.02 -1.20 10.75
C VAL A 201 -9.35 0.27 11.04
N VAL A 202 -10.38 0.80 10.38
CA VAL A 202 -10.83 2.19 10.60
C VAL A 202 -11.22 2.42 12.05
N GLN A 203 -11.95 1.49 12.67
CA GLN A 203 -12.32 1.57 14.09
C GLN A 203 -11.10 1.76 14.99
N ILE A 204 -10.05 0.95 14.82
CA ILE A 204 -8.81 1.09 15.59
C ILE A 204 -8.22 2.49 15.40
N ILE A 205 -8.15 2.97 14.15
CA ILE A 205 -7.55 4.28 13.87
C ILE A 205 -8.36 5.40 14.52
N THR A 206 -9.68 5.41 14.35
CA THR A 206 -10.57 6.45 14.91
C THR A 206 -10.66 6.42 16.43
N GLN A 207 -10.47 5.24 17.06
CA GLN A 207 -10.41 5.13 18.52
C GLN A 207 -9.11 5.70 19.11
N ASN A 208 -8.02 5.65 18.35
CA ASN A 208 -6.70 6.07 18.82
C ASN A 208 -6.30 7.48 18.34
N LEU A 209 -6.97 8.02 17.33
CA LEU A 209 -6.71 9.35 16.79
C LEU A 209 -7.97 10.21 16.82
N SER A 210 -7.95 11.27 17.61
CA SER A 210 -8.93 12.35 17.50
C SER A 210 -8.75 13.10 16.17
N ASN A 211 -9.85 13.60 15.60
CA ASN A 211 -9.87 14.44 14.38
C ASN A 211 -9.25 13.77 13.13
N VAL A 212 -9.40 12.45 12.99
CA VAL A 212 -9.08 11.72 11.76
C VAL A 212 -10.37 11.14 11.19
N THR A 213 -10.71 11.51 9.96
CA THR A 213 -11.80 10.89 9.20
C THR A 213 -11.19 9.97 8.16
N ILE A 214 -11.39 8.66 8.34
CA ILE A 214 -11.04 7.66 7.33
C ILE A 214 -12.35 7.00 6.90
N SER A 215 -12.70 7.16 5.63
CA SER A 215 -13.89 6.50 5.07
C SER A 215 -13.54 5.10 4.59
N PRO A 216 -14.15 4.03 5.12
CA PRO A 216 -14.02 2.72 4.51
C PRO A 216 -14.75 2.73 3.16
N GLN A 217 -14.00 2.75 2.05
CA GLN A 217 -14.62 2.69 0.72
C GLN A 217 -15.22 1.30 0.48
N THR A 218 -16.53 1.17 0.66
CA THR A 218 -17.32 0.09 0.07
C THR A 218 -17.67 0.45 -1.38
N GLY A 219 -16.67 0.44 -2.26
CA GLY A 219 -16.87 0.19 -3.69
C GLY A 219 -17.38 1.33 -4.60
N GLN A 220 -17.53 2.57 -4.16
CA GLN A 220 -17.73 3.72 -5.07
C GLN A 220 -16.90 4.93 -4.65
N SER A 221 -16.34 5.59 -5.67
CA SER A 221 -15.28 6.59 -5.57
C SER A 221 -15.75 8.03 -5.40
N CYS A 222 -14.88 8.80 -4.71
CA CYS A 222 -14.76 10.27 -4.56
C CYS A 222 -15.79 10.97 -3.70
N TYR A 223 -15.40 11.60 -2.57
CA TYR A 223 -15.95 12.90 -2.11
C TYR A 223 -14.96 13.72 -1.28
N GLN A 224 -15.12 15.04 -1.39
CA GLN A 224 -14.45 16.14 -0.70
C GLN A 224 -14.89 16.26 0.77
N LEU A 225 -14.02 16.84 1.62
CA LEU A 225 -14.42 17.45 2.89
C LEU A 225 -14.83 18.90 2.64
N GLY A 226 -16.07 19.24 3.00
CA GLY A 226 -16.47 20.61 3.25
C GLY A 226 -16.17 20.98 4.71
N PHE A 227 -15.81 22.25 4.92
CA PHE A 227 -15.94 22.91 6.21
C PHE A 227 -17.41 23.26 6.47
#